data_AF-F8CMN2-F1
#
_entry.id   AF-F8CMN2-F1
#
_cell.length_a   1.000
_cell.length_b   1.000
_cell.length_c   1.000
_cell.angle_alpha   90.00
_cell.angle_beta   90.00
_cell.angle_gamma   90.00
#
_symmetry.space_group_name_H-M   'P 1'
#
loop_
_entity.id
_entity.type
_entity.pdbx_description
1 polymer ?
#
loop_
_entity_poly.entity_id
_entity_poly.type
_entity_poly.pdbx_seq_one_letter_code
_entity_poly.pdbx_strand_id
1 'polypeptide(L)'
;MMKRFAVVGSALLAVALLSGFALRGGPRWGKDPERVKQFVTWKLDDKLDTLDATQAQRQSIHAVKDRLFADGMQLMKEHHAVREEAFQQLASDTPDRQRLHALVDARIEAMRAFAHKATDAALEVHGTLTPRQRQELAERYREHVSP
;
A
#
# COMPACT_ATOMS: atom_id res chain seq x y z
N MET A 1 -11.38 13.86 -25.97
CA MET A 1 -10.59 12.62 -25.86
C MET A 1 -9.55 12.82 -24.75
N MET A 2 -9.85 12.41 -23.52
CA MET A 2 -8.95 12.63 -22.37
C MET A 2 -8.25 11.32 -22.02
N LYS A 3 -6.95 11.22 -22.34
CA LYS A 3 -6.08 10.11 -21.96
C LYS A 3 -5.69 10.27 -20.48
N ARG A 4 -6.23 9.42 -19.61
CA ARG A 4 -5.79 9.28 -18.21
C ARG A 4 -4.74 8.18 -18.11
N PHE A 5 -3.47 8.57 -18.22
CA PHE A 5 -2.31 7.81 -17.74
C PHE A 5 -1.71 8.70 -16.62
N ALA A 6 -1.40 8.23 -15.41
CA ALA A 6 -0.28 7.33 -15.16
C ALA A 6 -0.45 6.60 -13.82
N VAL A 7 -0.12 5.30 -13.87
CA VAL A 7 0.10 4.42 -12.72
C VAL A 7 1.48 4.78 -12.15
N VAL A 8 1.48 5.48 -11.02
CA VAL A 8 2.70 6.01 -10.36
C VAL A 8 3.41 4.90 -9.58
N GLY A 9 4.52 4.38 -10.11
CA GLY A 9 5.61 3.74 -9.34
C GLY A 9 5.23 2.56 -8.44
N SER A 10 5.46 1.34 -8.90
CA SER A 10 5.09 0.06 -8.26
C SER A 10 5.54 -0.14 -6.79
N ALA A 11 6.55 0.59 -6.29
CA ALA A 11 6.93 0.57 -4.86
C ALA A 11 6.28 1.70 -4.03
N LEU A 12 5.99 2.84 -4.64
CA LEU A 12 5.33 3.98 -3.97
C LEU A 12 3.81 3.88 -4.02
N LEU A 13 3.24 3.20 -5.02
CA LEU A 13 1.82 2.86 -5.08
C LEU A 13 1.41 1.99 -3.90
N ALA A 14 2.24 1.04 -3.47
CA ALA A 14 1.98 0.24 -2.27
C ALA A 14 1.95 1.11 -1.00
N VAL A 15 2.93 2.00 -0.81
CA VAL A 15 2.98 2.89 0.36
C VAL A 15 1.87 3.96 0.33
N ALA A 16 1.52 4.51 -0.83
CA ALA A 16 0.47 5.54 -0.97
C ALA A 16 -0.96 4.97 -0.89
N LEU A 17 -1.18 3.74 -1.36
CA LEU A 17 -2.45 3.02 -1.19
C LEU A 17 -2.68 2.58 0.26
N LEU A 18 -1.61 2.29 1.01
CA LEU A 18 -1.69 1.72 2.36
C LEU A 18 -1.57 2.77 3.49
N SER A 19 -0.98 3.94 3.21
CA SER A 19 -0.91 5.09 4.14
C SER A 19 -2.19 5.94 4.20
N GLY A 20 -3.17 5.67 3.33
CA GLY A 20 -4.43 6.41 3.25
C GLY A 20 -4.35 7.75 2.51
N PHE A 21 -3.17 8.14 2.00
CA PHE A 21 -3.01 9.36 1.21
C PHE A 21 -3.71 9.26 -0.17
N ALA A 22 -3.71 8.08 -0.79
CA ALA A 22 -4.45 7.83 -2.05
C ALA A 22 -5.96 7.59 -1.85
N LEU A 23 -6.43 7.31 -0.63
CA LEU A 23 -7.84 7.05 -0.33
C LEU A 23 -8.67 8.32 -0.07
N ARG A 24 -8.04 9.51 -0.10
CA ARG A 24 -8.72 10.79 0.16
C ARG A 24 -9.41 11.41 -1.07
N GLY A 25 -9.26 10.85 -2.28
CA GLY A 25 -9.82 11.47 -3.50
C GLY A 25 -10.08 10.58 -4.73
N GLY A 26 -10.02 9.25 -4.62
CA GLY A 26 -10.33 8.32 -5.72
C GLY A 26 -11.80 7.83 -5.69
N PRO A 27 -12.33 7.26 -6.78
CA PRO A 27 -13.74 6.82 -6.88
C PRO A 27 -14.11 5.84 -5.76
N ARG A 28 -15.41 5.57 -5.57
CA ARG A 28 -16.13 4.71 -4.59
C ARG A 28 -15.56 3.33 -4.15
N TRP A 29 -14.31 3.00 -4.44
CA TRP A 29 -13.60 1.74 -4.15
C TRP A 29 -13.28 1.53 -2.66
N GLY A 30 -13.20 2.59 -1.85
CA GLY A 30 -12.73 2.52 -0.45
C GLY A 30 -13.69 1.91 0.59
N LYS A 31 -14.80 1.26 0.18
CA LYS A 31 -15.79 0.70 1.13
C LYS A 31 -15.78 -0.81 1.26
N ASP A 32 -15.14 -1.54 0.35
CA ASP A 32 -15.18 -3.01 0.32
C ASP A 32 -13.76 -3.60 0.26
N PRO A 33 -13.24 -4.12 1.40
CA PRO A 33 -11.92 -4.74 1.48
C PRO A 33 -11.72 -5.86 0.47
N GLU A 34 -12.74 -6.66 0.19
CA GLU A 34 -12.63 -7.79 -0.74
C GLU A 34 -12.44 -7.32 -2.17
N ARG A 35 -13.14 -6.25 -2.57
CA ARG A 35 -12.95 -5.64 -3.90
C ARG A 35 -11.56 -5.04 -4.05
N VAL A 36 -11.02 -4.44 -2.99
CA VAL A 36 -9.63 -3.96 -3.00
C VAL A 36 -8.66 -5.13 -3.15
N LYS A 37 -8.86 -6.22 -2.39
CA LYS A 37 -8.02 -7.42 -2.46
C LYS A 37 -8.04 -8.07 -3.85
N GLN A 38 -9.23 -8.19 -4.46
CA GLN A 38 -9.40 -8.70 -5.81
C GLN A 38 -8.67 -7.84 -6.84
N PHE A 39 -8.83 -6.51 -6.76
CA PHE A 39 -8.17 -5.59 -7.66
C PHE A 39 -6.63 -5.65 -7.54
N VAL A 40 -6.11 -5.67 -6.31
CA VAL A 40 -4.67 -5.81 -6.05
C VAL A 40 -4.15 -7.14 -6.58
N THR A 41 -4.90 -8.23 -6.38
CA THR A 41 -4.54 -9.56 -6.88
C THR A 41 -4.51 -9.57 -8.41
N TRP A 42 -5.55 -9.04 -9.08
CA TRP A 42 -5.57 -8.92 -10.54
C TRP A 42 -4.38 -8.10 -11.09
N LYS A 43 -4.07 -6.97 -10.46
CA LYS A 43 -2.90 -6.16 -10.84
C LYS A 43 -1.58 -6.87 -10.62
N LEU A 44 -1.48 -7.65 -9.56
CA LEU A 44 -0.30 -8.46 -9.30
C LEU A 44 -0.14 -9.54 -10.38
N ASP A 45 -1.22 -10.27 -10.69
CA ASP A 45 -1.22 -11.34 -11.68
C ASP A 45 -0.80 -10.83 -13.07
N ASP A 46 -1.37 -9.71 -13.51
CA ASP A 46 -0.98 -9.02 -14.76
C ASP A 46 0.53 -8.73 -14.83
N LYS A 47 1.14 -8.34 -13.70
CA LYS A 47 2.58 -8.09 -13.62
C LYS A 47 3.41 -9.36 -13.57
N LEU A 48 2.94 -10.39 -12.89
CA LEU A 48 3.60 -11.69 -12.84
C LEU A 48 3.55 -12.40 -14.19
N ASP A 49 2.46 -12.25 -14.95
CA ASP A 49 2.33 -12.68 -16.34
C ASP A 49 3.34 -11.96 -17.23
N THR A 50 3.42 -10.64 -17.09
CA THR A 50 4.37 -9.82 -17.85
C THR A 50 5.84 -10.22 -17.59
N LEU A 51 6.16 -10.65 -16.38
CA LEU A 51 7.53 -11.07 -15.99
C LEU A 51 7.80 -12.55 -16.25
N ASP A 52 6.90 -13.28 -16.93
CA ASP A 52 6.98 -14.73 -17.11
C ASP A 52 7.26 -15.47 -15.79
N ALA A 53 6.60 -15.05 -14.71
CA ALA A 53 6.85 -15.60 -13.38
C ALA A 53 6.46 -17.07 -13.31
N THR A 54 7.37 -17.90 -12.76
CA THR A 54 7.11 -19.33 -12.54
C THR A 54 6.01 -19.53 -11.50
N GLN A 55 5.41 -20.72 -11.48
CA GLN A 55 4.39 -21.06 -10.48
C GLN A 55 4.90 -20.89 -9.04
N ALA A 56 6.16 -21.27 -8.78
CA ALA A 56 6.77 -21.12 -7.47
C ALA A 56 6.96 -19.63 -7.08
N GLN A 57 7.39 -18.78 -8.03
CA GLN A 57 7.49 -17.34 -7.82
C GLN A 57 6.12 -16.73 -7.52
N ARG A 58 5.09 -17.10 -8.29
CA ARG A 58 3.72 -16.62 -8.07
C ARG A 58 3.22 -16.96 -6.67
N GLN A 59 3.35 -18.21 -6.25
CA GLN A 59 2.94 -18.65 -4.92
C GLN A 59 3.63 -17.84 -3.81
N SER A 60 4.95 -17.68 -3.91
CA SER A 60 5.73 -16.90 -2.95
C SER A 60 5.29 -15.43 -2.91
N ILE A 61 5.13 -14.79 -4.06
CA ILE A 61 4.77 -13.37 -4.15
C ILE A 61 3.31 -13.14 -3.70
N HIS A 62 2.40 -14.07 -3.95
CA HIS A 62 1.03 -14.00 -3.41
C HIS A 62 1.00 -14.07 -1.89
N ALA A 63 1.82 -14.92 -1.27
CA ALA A 63 1.91 -15.00 0.18
C ALA A 63 2.40 -13.68 0.78
N VAL A 64 3.40 -13.04 0.15
CA VAL A 64 3.86 -11.70 0.53
C VAL A 64 2.74 -10.66 0.41
N LYS A 65 2.02 -10.67 -0.72
CA LYS A 65 0.87 -9.79 -0.97
C LYS A 65 -0.22 -9.97 0.09
N ASP A 66 -0.61 -11.21 0.41
CA ASP A 66 -1.66 -11.49 1.40
C ASP A 66 -1.28 -11.02 2.80
N ARG A 67 -0.02 -11.22 3.22
CA ARG A 67 0.51 -10.71 4.49
C ARG A 67 0.49 -9.18 4.54
N LEU A 68 1.01 -8.51 3.50
CA LEU A 68 0.99 -7.04 3.44
C LEU A 68 -0.43 -6.47 3.39
N PHE A 69 -1.34 -7.14 2.69
CA PHE A 69 -2.73 -6.74 2.62
C PHE A 69 -3.40 -6.82 4.01
N ALA A 70 -3.17 -7.90 4.75
CA ALA A 70 -3.68 -8.06 6.11
C ALA A 70 -3.15 -6.95 7.05
N ASP A 71 -1.85 -6.68 7.01
CA ASP A 71 -1.22 -5.60 7.78
C ASP A 71 -1.79 -4.22 7.40
N GLY A 72 -2.00 -3.98 6.12
CA GLY A 72 -2.61 -2.75 5.61
C GLY A 72 -4.06 -2.57 6.08
N MET A 73 -4.84 -3.64 6.08
CA MET A 73 -6.21 -3.64 6.58
C MET A 73 -6.28 -3.34 8.07
N GLN A 74 -5.36 -3.91 8.85
CA GLN A 74 -5.26 -3.64 10.28
C GLN A 74 -4.93 -2.16 10.54
N LEU A 75 -3.94 -1.63 9.83
CA LEU A 75 -3.54 -0.23 9.91
C LEU A 75 -4.65 0.75 9.51
N MET A 76 -5.50 0.34 8.56
CA MET A 76 -6.68 1.12 8.16
C MET A 76 -7.74 1.15 9.27
N LYS A 77 -7.97 0.03 9.96
CA LYS A 77 -8.90 -0.05 11.12
C LYS A 77 -8.39 0.82 12.27
N GLU A 78 -7.11 0.73 12.59
CA GLU A 78 -6.47 1.56 13.62
C GLU A 78 -6.57 3.05 13.29
N HIS A 79 -6.35 3.42 12.03
CA HIS A 79 -6.53 4.80 11.58
C HIS A 79 -7.98 5.30 11.73
N HIS A 80 -8.97 4.44 11.47
CA HIS A 80 -10.37 4.81 11.70
C HIS A 80 -10.63 5.10 13.19
N ALA A 81 -10.13 4.26 14.09
CA ALA A 81 -10.27 4.46 15.53
C ALA A 81 -9.59 5.76 16.01
N VAL A 82 -8.36 6.02 15.55
CA VAL A 82 -7.63 7.26 15.86
C VAL A 82 -8.38 8.50 15.35
N ARG A 83 -8.97 8.44 14.16
CA ARG A 83 -9.77 9.54 13.60
C ARG A 83 -11.02 9.82 14.40
N GLU A 84 -11.71 8.78 14.83
CA GLU A 84 -12.91 8.89 15.68
C GLU A 84 -12.55 9.52 17.02
N GLU A 85 -11.47 9.07 17.64
CA GLU A 85 -11.01 9.63 18.91
C GLU A 85 -10.56 11.09 18.77
N ALA A 86 -9.82 11.43 17.71
CA ALA A 86 -9.44 12.80 17.44
C ALA A 86 -10.67 13.70 17.22
N PHE A 87 -11.71 13.19 16.54
CA PHE A 87 -12.96 13.92 16.38
C PHE A 87 -13.66 14.16 17.72
N GLN A 88 -13.74 13.15 18.59
CA GLN A 88 -14.32 13.28 19.93
C GLN A 88 -13.56 14.28 20.80
N GLN A 89 -12.22 14.28 20.75
CA GLN A 89 -11.39 15.26 21.45
C GLN A 89 -11.64 16.68 20.94
N LEU A 90 -11.74 16.87 19.63
CA LEU A 90 -11.98 18.19 19.03
C LEU A 90 -13.41 18.70 19.21
N ALA A 91 -14.38 17.80 19.39
CA ALA A 91 -15.78 18.12 19.66
C ALA A 91 -16.06 18.39 21.15
N SER A 92 -15.10 18.11 22.03
CA SER A 92 -15.23 18.34 23.48
C SER A 92 -15.06 19.83 23.84
N ASP A 93 -15.73 20.27 24.90
CA ASP A 93 -15.54 21.60 25.49
C ASP A 93 -14.13 21.78 26.09
N THR A 94 -13.47 20.68 26.46
CA THR A 94 -12.12 20.67 27.03
C THR A 94 -11.22 19.62 26.36
N PRO A 95 -10.74 19.87 25.13
CA PRO A 95 -9.86 18.95 24.43
C PRO A 95 -8.56 18.71 25.18
N ASP A 96 -8.11 17.46 25.25
CA ASP A 96 -6.83 17.10 25.84
C ASP A 96 -5.70 17.24 24.79
N ARG A 97 -4.86 18.26 24.99
CA ARG A 97 -3.67 18.52 24.17
C ARG A 97 -2.71 17.34 24.15
N GLN A 98 -2.39 16.76 25.30
CA GLN A 98 -1.43 15.65 25.38
C GLN A 98 -1.98 14.43 24.67
N ARG A 99 -3.28 14.17 24.80
CA ARG A 99 -3.95 13.07 24.09
C ARG A 99 -3.89 13.25 22.58
N LEU A 100 -4.16 14.44 22.07
CA LEU A 100 -4.09 14.73 20.62
C LEU A 100 -2.67 14.54 20.05
N HIS A 101 -1.62 14.96 20.78
CA HIS A 101 -0.24 14.67 20.38
C HIS A 101 0.05 13.17 20.37
N ALA A 102 -0.38 12.44 21.40
CA ALA A 102 -0.20 10.98 21.45
C ALA A 102 -0.88 10.26 20.29
N LEU A 103 -2.05 10.74 19.82
CA LEU A 103 -2.73 10.20 18.64
C LEU A 103 -1.92 10.43 17.35
N VAL A 104 -1.28 11.59 17.21
CA VAL A 104 -0.40 11.90 16.08
C VAL A 104 0.83 11.00 16.09
N ASP A 105 1.49 10.88 17.24
CA ASP A 105 2.70 10.06 17.40
C ASP A 105 2.40 8.59 17.09
N ALA A 106 1.30 8.05 17.66
CA ALA A 106 0.86 6.69 17.38
C ALA A 106 0.59 6.47 15.89
N ARG A 107 0.00 7.45 15.20
CA ARG A 107 -0.24 7.37 13.75
C ARG A 107 1.06 7.35 12.96
N ILE A 108 2.02 8.22 13.30
CA ILE A 108 3.32 8.29 12.62
C ILE A 108 4.09 6.98 12.81
N GLU A 109 4.13 6.45 14.03
CA GLU A 109 4.85 5.21 14.32
C GLU A 109 4.21 3.99 13.65
N ALA A 110 2.87 3.91 13.60
CA ALA A 110 2.18 2.86 12.85
C ALA A 110 2.47 2.94 11.34
N MET A 111 2.52 4.15 10.77
CA MET A 111 2.88 4.36 9.37
C MET A 111 4.33 3.99 9.10
N ARG A 112 5.26 4.37 9.99
CA ARG A 112 6.68 4.05 9.90
C ARG A 112 6.89 2.54 9.93
N ALA A 113 6.30 1.86 10.91
CA ALA A 113 6.40 0.41 11.04
C ALA A 113 5.87 -0.31 9.80
N PHE A 114 4.72 0.12 9.28
CA PHE A 114 4.17 -0.43 8.05
C PHE A 114 5.06 -0.18 6.83
N ALA A 115 5.64 1.02 6.70
CA ALA A 115 6.54 1.35 5.60
C ALA A 115 7.78 0.44 5.60
N HIS A 116 8.37 0.17 6.77
CA HIS A 116 9.49 -0.77 6.89
C HIS A 116 9.10 -2.18 6.42
N LYS A 117 7.95 -2.70 6.88
CA LYS A 117 7.45 -4.01 6.44
C LYS A 117 7.22 -4.07 4.92
N ALA A 118 6.69 -2.99 4.33
CA ALA A 118 6.50 -2.91 2.89
C ALA A 118 7.84 -2.89 2.13
N THR A 119 8.85 -2.21 2.66
CA THR A 119 10.22 -2.24 2.11
C THR A 119 10.80 -3.65 2.18
N ASP A 120 10.70 -4.33 3.33
CA ASP A 120 11.23 -5.69 3.49
C ASP A 120 10.52 -6.68 2.55
N ALA A 121 9.21 -6.57 2.42
CA ALA A 121 8.43 -7.36 1.47
C ALA A 121 8.82 -7.10 0.01
N ALA A 122 9.16 -5.86 -0.36
CA ALA A 122 9.65 -5.55 -1.69
C ALA A 122 11.03 -6.19 -1.95
N LEU A 123 11.91 -6.20 -0.94
CA LEU A 123 13.21 -6.89 -1.02
C LEU A 123 13.05 -8.40 -1.09
N GLU A 124 12.09 -8.98 -0.36
CA GLU A 124 11.73 -10.40 -0.44
C GLU A 124 11.30 -10.78 -1.85
N VAL A 125 10.36 -10.02 -2.44
CA VAL A 125 9.92 -10.22 -3.83
C VAL A 125 11.10 -10.07 -4.81
N HIS A 126 11.94 -9.05 -4.64
CA HIS A 126 13.12 -8.87 -5.48
C HIS A 126 14.08 -10.07 -5.40
N GLY A 127 14.20 -10.70 -4.22
CA GLY A 127 15.00 -11.91 -3.99
C GLY A 127 14.47 -13.15 -4.73
N THR A 128 13.15 -13.26 -4.95
CA THR A 128 12.55 -14.40 -5.67
C THR A 128 12.67 -14.30 -7.19
N LEU A 129 12.91 -13.10 -7.72
CA LEU A 129 13.05 -12.85 -9.15
C LEU A 129 14.45 -13.22 -9.66
N THR A 130 14.51 -13.69 -10.90
CA THR A 130 15.78 -13.92 -11.62
C THR A 130 16.46 -12.58 -11.98
N PRO A 131 17.77 -12.56 -12.25
CA PRO A 131 18.45 -11.34 -12.69
C PRO A 131 17.79 -10.67 -13.92
N ARG A 132 17.34 -11.48 -14.88
CA ARG A 132 16.62 -11.00 -16.07
C ARG A 132 15.30 -10.31 -15.71
N GLN A 133 14.47 -10.93 -14.87
CA GLN A 133 13.19 -10.35 -14.43
C GLN A 133 13.39 -9.05 -13.64
N ARG A 134 14.46 -8.96 -12.84
CA ARG A 134 14.81 -7.73 -12.10
C ARG A 134 15.21 -6.60 -13.05
N GLN A 135 15.99 -6.91 -14.08
CA GLN A 135 16.35 -5.93 -15.10
C GLN A 135 15.11 -5.41 -15.85
N GLU A 136 14.23 -6.31 -16.28
CA GLU A 136 12.99 -5.94 -16.95
C GLU A 136 12.10 -5.05 -16.07
N LEU A 137 11.99 -5.39 -14.78
CA LEU A 137 11.25 -4.58 -13.81
C LEU A 137 11.86 -3.16 -13.68
N ALA A 138 13.19 -3.05 -13.64
CA ALA A 138 13.89 -1.77 -13.54
C ALA A 138 13.75 -0.90 -14.81
N GLU A 139 13.79 -1.52 -15.99
CA GLU A 139 13.58 -0.82 -17.27
C GLU A 139 12.15 -0.27 -17.36
N ARG A 140 11.15 -1.09 -17.05
CA ARG A 140 9.75 -0.66 -17.00
C ARG A 140 9.53 0.46 -15.98
N TYR A 141 10.19 0.39 -14.82
CA TYR A 141 10.12 1.47 -13.83
C TYR A 141 10.69 2.78 -14.40
N ARG A 142 11.83 2.72 -15.10
CA ARG A 142 12.43 3.90 -15.74
C ARG A 142 11.50 4.52 -16.78
N GLU A 143 10.83 3.72 -17.61
CA GLU A 143 9.88 4.20 -18.62
C GLU A 143 8.70 4.99 -18.03
N HIS A 144 8.30 4.67 -16.80
CA HIS A 144 7.13 5.28 -16.15
C HIS A 144 7.49 6.42 -15.18
N VAL A 145 8.77 6.58 -14.83
CA VAL A 145 9.26 7.60 -13.89
C VAL A 145 10.08 8.68 -14.59
N SER A 146 10.51 8.44 -15.84
CA SER A 146 11.14 9.48 -16.66
C SER A 146 10.09 10.50 -17.13
N PRO A 147 10.38 11.81 -17.03
CA PRO A 147 9.45 12.89 -17.40
C PRO A 147 9.16 12.96 -18.90
#